data_AF-A0A6B3GWW3-F1
#
_entry.id   AF-A0A6B3GWW3-F1
#
_cell.length_a   1.000
_cell.length_b   1.000
_cell.length_c   1.000
_cell.angle_alpha   90.00
_cell.angle_beta   90.00
_cell.angle_gamma   90.00
#
_symmetry.space_group_name_H-M   'P 1'
#
loop_
_entity.id
_entity.type
_entity.pdbx_description
1 polymer ?
#
loop_
_entity_poly.entity_id
_entity_poly.type
_entity_poly.pdbx_seq_one_letter_code
_entity_poly.pdbx_strand_id
1 'polypeptide(L)'
;MPEPEGEPEGAPPPAPHPRPPHRRGAPLDAPAVRRWCALALDALGRAREDIDAINVYPVADGDTGTNLYLTVESAAQAVEAVFAAHETGATVPALPDAVRAMAHGALIGARGNSGTILAQLLRGMAQVLTAPREEAHAAYADGPLLAEALRRAADSAYGAVAHPVEGTVLTVATAAADGAHSAVRAGAADCAAVAR
;
A
#
# COMPACT_ATOMS: atom_id res chain seq x y z
N MET A 1 74.29 -18.24 -6.92
CA MET A 1 73.04 -18.64 -6.26
C MET A 1 72.16 -17.40 -6.22
N PRO A 2 71.03 -17.34 -6.94
CA PRO A 2 70.08 -16.25 -6.76
C PRO A 2 69.23 -16.49 -5.50
N GLU A 3 68.91 -15.43 -4.76
CA GLU A 3 68.00 -15.47 -3.61
C GLU A 3 66.54 -15.63 -4.07
N PRO A 4 65.64 -16.22 -3.25
CA PRO A 4 64.25 -16.40 -3.64
C PRO A 4 63.48 -15.07 -3.54
N GLU A 5 62.77 -14.74 -4.62
CA GLU A 5 61.81 -13.64 -4.64
C GLU A 5 60.64 -13.96 -3.69
N GLY A 6 60.34 -13.02 -2.77
CA GLY A 6 59.24 -13.15 -1.83
C GLY A 6 57.88 -13.02 -2.51
N GLU A 7 56.94 -13.90 -2.16
CA GLU A 7 55.55 -13.84 -2.62
C GLU A 7 54.84 -12.57 -2.11
N PRO A 8 53.96 -11.94 -2.91
CA PRO A 8 53.19 -10.80 -2.45
C PRO A 8 52.11 -11.25 -1.46
N GLU A 9 52.13 -10.65 -0.27
CA GLU A 9 51.13 -10.86 0.78
C GLU A 9 49.74 -10.44 0.26
N GLY A 10 48.84 -11.42 0.13
CA GLY A 10 47.50 -11.23 -0.40
C GLY A 10 46.68 -10.27 0.47
N ALA A 11 46.00 -9.31 -0.16
CA ALA A 11 45.14 -8.35 0.51
C ALA A 11 44.10 -9.07 1.40
N PRO A 12 43.84 -8.57 2.63
CA PRO A 12 42.86 -9.18 3.52
C PRO A 12 41.48 -9.23 2.85
N PRO A 13 40.69 -10.29 3.07
CA PRO A 13 39.36 -10.40 2.49
C PRO A 13 38.51 -9.20 2.90
N PRO A 14 37.68 -8.65 2.00
CA PRO A 14 36.82 -7.54 2.32
C PRO A 14 35.94 -7.89 3.53
N ALA A 15 35.80 -6.95 4.44
CA ALA A 15 34.95 -7.10 5.61
C ALA A 15 33.54 -7.53 5.18
N PRO A 16 32.91 -8.51 5.85
CA PRO A 16 31.58 -8.95 5.48
C PRO A 16 30.62 -7.76 5.55
N HIS A 17 29.88 -7.53 4.46
CA HIS A 17 28.83 -6.53 4.42
C HIS A 17 27.90 -6.73 5.63
N PRO A 18 27.55 -5.65 6.36
CA PRO A 18 26.63 -5.76 7.47
C PRO A 18 25.33 -6.39 6.97
N ARG A 19 25.00 -7.57 7.51
CA ARG A 19 23.72 -8.22 7.21
C ARG A 19 22.61 -7.28 7.71
N PRO A 20 21.61 -6.94 6.89
CA PRO A 20 20.51 -6.09 7.34
C PRO A 20 19.84 -6.74 8.56
N PRO A 21 19.46 -5.94 9.58
CA PRO A 21 18.86 -6.46 10.79
C PRO A 21 17.61 -7.30 10.48
N HIS A 22 17.43 -8.35 11.28
CA HIS A 22 16.51 -9.47 11.08
C HIS A 22 15.09 -9.08 10.66
N ARG A 23 14.62 -9.65 9.53
CA ARG A 23 13.20 -9.71 9.13
C ARG A 23 12.38 -10.46 10.20
N ARG A 24 11.67 -9.74 11.05
CA ARG A 24 10.49 -10.24 11.76
C ARG A 24 9.40 -9.19 11.57
N GLY A 25 8.41 -9.53 10.75
CA GLY A 25 7.38 -8.64 10.22
C GLY A 25 7.44 -8.59 8.70
N ALA A 26 6.31 -8.75 8.01
CA ALA A 26 6.23 -8.60 6.55
C ALA A 26 6.18 -7.10 6.22
N PRO A 27 7.26 -6.52 5.63
CA PRO A 27 7.26 -5.11 5.28
C PRO A 27 6.23 -4.82 4.17
N LEU A 28 5.66 -3.62 4.15
CA LEU A 28 4.88 -3.17 3.00
C LEU A 28 5.83 -2.71 1.90
N ASP A 29 6.10 -3.59 0.94
CA ASP A 29 6.90 -3.33 -0.27
C ASP A 29 6.03 -3.33 -1.54
N ALA A 30 6.62 -3.03 -2.70
CA ALA A 30 5.87 -3.04 -3.96
C ALA A 30 5.19 -4.39 -4.26
N PRO A 31 5.85 -5.55 -4.09
CA PRO A 31 5.18 -6.85 -4.23
C PRO A 31 4.00 -7.04 -3.26
N ALA A 32 4.10 -6.53 -2.02
CA ALA A 32 2.98 -6.56 -1.07
C ALA A 32 1.80 -5.70 -1.54
N VAL A 33 2.05 -4.53 -2.13
CA VAL A 33 1.00 -3.71 -2.76
C VAL A 33 0.32 -4.46 -3.91
N ARG A 34 1.10 -5.08 -4.81
CA ARG A 34 0.57 -5.91 -5.90
C ARG A 34 -0.32 -7.04 -5.38
N ARG A 35 0.16 -7.79 -4.37
CA ARG A 35 -0.63 -8.86 -3.72
C ARG A 35 -1.89 -8.32 -3.06
N TRP A 36 -1.81 -7.18 -2.38
CA TRP A 36 -2.96 -6.56 -1.73
C TRP A 36 -4.02 -6.17 -2.76
N CYS A 37 -3.64 -5.56 -3.89
CA CYS A 37 -4.59 -5.24 -4.97
C CYS A 37 -5.30 -6.48 -5.51
N ALA A 38 -4.55 -7.56 -5.76
CA ALA A 38 -5.12 -8.83 -6.24
C ALA A 38 -6.11 -9.44 -5.23
N LEU A 39 -5.73 -9.48 -3.94
CA LEU A 39 -6.59 -10.01 -2.86
C LEU A 39 -7.83 -9.14 -2.64
N ALA A 40 -7.69 -7.80 -2.69
CA ALA A 40 -8.80 -6.88 -2.55
C ALA A 40 -9.79 -7.00 -3.72
N LEU A 41 -9.28 -7.14 -4.94
CA LEU A 41 -10.10 -7.34 -6.14
C LEU A 41 -10.91 -8.63 -6.05
N ASP A 42 -10.26 -9.73 -5.66
CA ASP A 42 -10.89 -11.04 -5.47
C ASP A 42 -11.93 -11.02 -4.33
N ALA A 43 -11.61 -10.37 -3.21
CA ALA A 43 -12.55 -10.20 -2.09
C ALA A 43 -13.78 -9.37 -2.49
N LEU A 44 -13.59 -8.24 -3.19
CA LEU A 44 -14.69 -7.43 -3.70
C LEU A 44 -15.49 -8.17 -4.78
N GLY A 45 -14.85 -8.97 -5.62
CA GLY A 45 -15.53 -9.79 -6.63
C GLY A 45 -16.53 -10.75 -5.99
N ARG A 46 -16.16 -11.40 -4.88
CA ARG A 46 -17.06 -12.28 -4.11
C ARG A 46 -18.14 -11.52 -3.35
N ALA A 47 -17.83 -10.35 -2.79
CA ALA A 47 -18.74 -9.60 -1.93
C ALA A 47 -19.62 -8.61 -2.70
N ARG A 48 -19.38 -8.40 -4.00
CA ARG A 48 -20.02 -7.35 -4.81
C ARG A 48 -21.54 -7.38 -4.71
N GLU A 49 -22.15 -8.54 -4.95
CA GLU A 49 -23.62 -8.70 -4.94
C GLU A 49 -24.19 -8.45 -3.54
N ASP A 50 -23.52 -8.93 -2.49
CA ASP A 50 -23.93 -8.70 -1.10
C ASP A 50 -23.85 -7.21 -0.73
N ILE A 51 -22.78 -6.52 -1.15
CA ILE A 51 -22.61 -5.09 -0.92
C ILE A 51 -23.66 -4.29 -1.70
N ASP A 52 -23.92 -4.65 -2.95
CA ASP A 52 -24.97 -4.04 -3.78
C ASP A 52 -26.35 -4.21 -3.11
N ALA A 53 -26.61 -5.36 -2.49
CA ALA A 53 -27.86 -5.66 -1.78
C ALA A 53 -28.05 -4.90 -0.45
N ILE A 54 -26.96 -4.54 0.24
CA ILE A 54 -27.00 -3.79 1.51
C ILE A 54 -27.15 -2.27 1.27
N ASN A 55 -27.03 -1.78 0.04
CA ASN A 55 -27.11 -0.34 -0.24
C ASN A 55 -28.54 0.21 -0.07
N VAL A 56 -28.96 0.51 1.17
CA VAL A 56 -30.35 0.91 1.52
C VAL A 56 -30.52 2.42 1.79
N TYR A 57 -29.59 3.33 1.46
CA TYR A 57 -29.79 4.77 1.78
C TYR A 57 -29.15 5.79 0.82
N PRO A 58 -29.86 6.86 0.38
CA PRO A 58 -31.32 7.09 0.40
C PRO A 58 -32.05 6.50 -0.83
N VAL A 59 -31.31 6.09 -1.88
CA VAL A 59 -31.84 5.40 -3.06
C VAL A 59 -30.90 4.25 -3.38
N ALA A 60 -31.42 3.02 -3.37
CA ALA A 60 -30.68 1.83 -3.74
C ALA A 60 -30.51 1.80 -5.27
N ASP A 61 -29.44 2.39 -5.77
CA ASP A 61 -28.99 2.20 -7.16
C ASP A 61 -28.37 0.80 -7.36
N GLY A 62 -28.10 0.07 -6.27
CA GLY A 62 -27.65 -1.31 -6.29
C GLY A 62 -26.29 -1.49 -6.96
N ASP A 63 -25.44 -0.45 -6.94
CA ASP A 63 -24.18 -0.44 -7.67
C ASP A 63 -22.95 -0.17 -6.79
N THR A 64 -23.10 -0.09 -5.47
CA THR A 64 -21.99 0.25 -4.56
C THR A 64 -20.84 -0.78 -4.62
N GLY A 65 -21.15 -2.07 -4.49
CA GLY A 65 -20.20 -3.16 -4.64
C GLY A 65 -19.62 -3.19 -6.05
N THR A 66 -20.45 -2.98 -7.08
CA THR A 66 -20.02 -2.85 -8.47
C THR A 66 -18.97 -1.75 -8.66
N ASN A 67 -19.25 -0.57 -8.11
CA ASN A 67 -18.41 0.62 -8.21
C ASN A 67 -17.08 0.43 -7.47
N LEU A 68 -17.09 -0.20 -6.30
CA LEU A 68 -15.87 -0.54 -5.56
C LEU A 68 -15.02 -1.56 -6.33
N TYR A 69 -15.63 -2.63 -6.85
CA TYR A 69 -14.92 -3.66 -7.64
C TYR A 69 -14.21 -3.04 -8.85
N LEU A 70 -14.93 -2.27 -9.67
CA LEU A 70 -14.36 -1.65 -10.89
C LEU A 70 -13.24 -0.64 -10.56
N THR A 71 -13.37 0.06 -9.43
CA THR A 71 -12.34 1.00 -8.97
C THR A 71 -11.06 0.25 -8.57
N VAL A 72 -11.17 -0.86 -7.83
CA VAL A 72 -10.01 -1.68 -7.46
C VAL A 72 -9.44 -2.43 -8.65
N GLU A 73 -10.27 -2.85 -9.60
CA GLU A 73 -9.81 -3.49 -10.84
C GLU A 73 -8.89 -2.55 -11.62
N SER A 74 -9.28 -1.29 -11.78
CA SER A 74 -8.45 -0.28 -12.44
C SER A 74 -7.15 0.00 -11.68
N ALA A 75 -7.21 0.06 -10.34
CA ALA A 75 -6.01 0.19 -9.50
C ALA A 75 -5.05 -1.01 -9.67
N ALA A 76 -5.59 -2.22 -9.65
CA ALA A 76 -4.81 -3.45 -9.83
C ALA A 76 -4.16 -3.51 -11.21
N GLN A 77 -4.89 -3.19 -12.27
CA GLN A 77 -4.35 -3.10 -13.64
C GLN A 77 -3.20 -2.10 -13.76
N ALA A 78 -3.33 -0.93 -13.11
CA ALA A 78 -2.25 0.07 -13.10
C ALA A 78 -1.00 -0.43 -12.38
N VAL A 79 -1.14 -1.15 -11.26
CA VAL A 79 -0.01 -1.79 -10.56
C VAL A 79 0.62 -2.87 -11.43
N GLU A 80 -0.18 -3.74 -12.04
CA GLU A 80 0.33 -4.78 -12.95
C GLU A 80 1.12 -4.20 -14.13
N ALA A 81 0.66 -3.09 -14.71
CA ALA A 81 1.38 -2.40 -15.79
C ALA A 81 2.78 -1.92 -15.35
N VAL A 82 2.93 -1.43 -14.11
CA VAL A 82 4.24 -1.05 -13.56
C VAL A 82 5.15 -2.26 -13.40
N PHE A 83 4.63 -3.41 -12.94
CA PHE A 83 5.41 -4.64 -12.83
C PHE A 83 5.82 -5.17 -14.20
N ALA A 84 4.90 -5.24 -15.16
CA ALA A 84 5.18 -5.70 -16.52
C ALA A 84 6.25 -4.84 -17.22
N ALA A 85 6.25 -3.52 -16.99
CA ALA A 85 7.28 -2.63 -17.52
C ALA A 85 8.68 -2.91 -16.94
N HIS A 86 8.76 -3.52 -15.75
CA HIS A 86 10.02 -3.91 -15.11
C HIS A 86 10.46 -5.34 -15.44
N GLU A 87 9.53 -6.22 -15.86
CA GLU A 87 9.84 -7.59 -16.30
C GLU A 87 10.75 -7.62 -17.53
N THR A 88 10.72 -6.58 -18.36
CA THR A 88 11.63 -6.42 -19.51
C THR A 88 12.99 -5.80 -19.13
N GLY A 89 13.16 -5.40 -17.86
CA GLY A 89 14.37 -4.80 -17.30
C GLY A 89 15.10 -5.69 -16.28
N ALA A 90 16.12 -5.12 -15.62
CA ALA A 90 16.90 -5.80 -14.58
C ALA A 90 16.52 -5.38 -13.14
N THR A 91 15.42 -4.64 -12.98
CA THR A 91 15.00 -4.03 -11.72
C THR A 91 13.58 -4.43 -11.34
N VAL A 92 13.24 -4.31 -10.06
CA VAL A 92 11.85 -4.45 -9.56
C VAL A 92 11.30 -3.07 -9.21
N PRO A 93 9.98 -2.84 -9.32
CA PRO A 93 9.38 -1.55 -8.93
C PRO A 93 9.68 -1.22 -7.46
N ALA A 94 9.95 0.05 -7.16
CA ALA A 94 10.04 0.50 -5.77
C ALA A 94 8.63 0.69 -5.19
N LEU A 95 8.51 0.71 -3.86
CA LEU A 95 7.22 0.93 -3.18
C LEU A 95 6.49 2.18 -3.69
N PRO A 96 7.15 3.35 -3.84
CA PRO A 96 6.48 4.54 -4.33
C PRO A 96 5.90 4.37 -5.74
N ASP A 97 6.51 3.57 -6.61
CA ASP A 97 6.04 3.36 -7.98
C ASP A 97 4.73 2.57 -7.98
N ALA A 98 4.69 1.47 -7.22
CA ALA A 98 3.48 0.65 -7.08
C ALA A 98 2.35 1.44 -6.41
N VAL A 99 2.64 2.19 -5.34
CA VAL A 99 1.62 2.97 -4.62
C VAL A 99 1.08 4.13 -5.47
N ARG A 100 1.94 4.83 -6.23
CA ARG A 100 1.49 5.87 -7.17
C ARG A 100 0.59 5.28 -8.24
N ALA A 101 0.95 4.14 -8.81
CA ALA A 101 0.14 3.47 -9.82
C ALA A 101 -1.21 3.02 -9.27
N MET A 102 -1.24 2.42 -8.07
CA MET A 102 -2.47 2.04 -7.38
C MET A 102 -3.40 3.23 -7.19
N ALA A 103 -2.90 4.33 -6.62
CA ALA A 103 -3.72 5.52 -6.39
C ALA A 103 -4.16 6.18 -7.69
N HIS A 104 -3.29 6.24 -8.70
CA HIS A 104 -3.62 6.80 -10.01
C HIS A 104 -4.68 5.97 -10.73
N GLY A 105 -4.51 4.64 -10.79
CA GLY A 105 -5.48 3.74 -11.38
C GLY A 105 -6.85 3.83 -10.70
N ALA A 106 -6.88 3.87 -9.36
CA ALA A 106 -8.14 4.05 -8.63
C ALA A 106 -8.82 5.39 -8.97
N LEU A 107 -8.07 6.48 -9.10
CA LEU A 107 -8.62 7.79 -9.45
C LEU A 107 -9.19 7.83 -10.88
N ILE A 108 -8.50 7.23 -11.85
CA ILE A 108 -8.97 7.16 -13.25
C ILE A 108 -10.16 6.20 -13.38
N GLY A 109 -10.14 5.10 -12.62
CA GLY A 109 -11.17 4.07 -12.64
C GLY A 109 -12.39 4.32 -11.76
N ALA A 110 -12.37 5.36 -10.90
CA ALA A 110 -13.40 5.63 -9.92
C ALA A 110 -14.80 5.70 -10.55
N ARG A 111 -15.76 4.94 -9.99
CA ARG A 111 -17.16 4.94 -10.41
C ARG A 111 -18.08 5.34 -9.25
N GLY A 112 -19.03 6.23 -9.53
CA GLY A 112 -19.99 6.70 -8.53
C GLY A 112 -19.32 7.33 -7.30
N ASN A 113 -20.13 7.50 -6.24
CA ASN A 113 -19.65 8.09 -4.99
C ASN A 113 -18.72 7.12 -4.25
N SER A 114 -19.08 5.84 -4.17
CA SER A 114 -18.32 4.81 -3.45
C SER A 114 -16.93 4.60 -4.05
N GLY A 115 -16.82 4.54 -5.38
CA GLY A 115 -15.52 4.48 -6.07
C GLY A 115 -14.71 5.76 -5.90
N THR A 116 -15.35 6.93 -5.93
CA THR A 116 -14.66 8.20 -5.66
C THR A 116 -14.09 8.21 -4.25
N ILE A 117 -14.87 7.86 -3.23
CA ILE A 117 -14.40 7.79 -1.83
C ILE A 117 -13.22 6.83 -1.69
N LEU A 118 -13.31 5.63 -2.28
CA LEU A 118 -12.22 4.65 -2.27
C LEU A 118 -10.95 5.20 -2.94
N ALA A 119 -11.09 5.86 -4.09
CA ALA A 119 -9.95 6.49 -4.76
C ALA A 119 -9.31 7.59 -3.89
N GLN A 120 -10.10 8.32 -3.09
CA GLN A 120 -9.56 9.31 -2.16
C GLN A 120 -8.85 8.68 -0.95
N LEU A 121 -9.32 7.55 -0.45
CA LEU A 121 -8.60 6.76 0.56
C LEU A 121 -7.21 6.38 0.02
N LEU A 122 -7.16 5.74 -1.17
CA LEU A 122 -5.91 5.29 -1.78
C LEU A 122 -4.96 6.44 -2.12
N ARG A 123 -5.50 7.57 -2.60
CA ARG A 123 -4.75 8.81 -2.80
C ARG A 123 -4.15 9.34 -1.49
N GLY A 124 -4.91 9.31 -0.39
CA GLY A 124 -4.43 9.72 0.92
C GLY A 124 -3.26 8.86 1.42
N MET A 125 -3.39 7.52 1.30
CA MET A 125 -2.29 6.61 1.61
C MET A 125 -1.03 6.93 0.77
N ALA A 126 -1.21 7.16 -0.53
CA ALA A 126 -0.11 7.44 -1.44
C ALA A 126 0.66 8.71 -1.08
N GLN A 127 0.00 9.74 -0.54
CA GLN A 127 0.69 10.97 -0.11
C GLN A 127 1.72 10.71 0.98
N VAL A 128 1.46 9.77 1.89
CA VAL A 128 2.38 9.40 2.98
C VAL A 128 3.47 8.43 2.51
N LEU A 129 3.07 7.40 1.77
CA LEU A 129 3.95 6.30 1.34
C LEU A 129 4.89 6.69 0.20
N THR A 130 4.61 7.78 -0.51
CA THR A 130 5.43 8.26 -1.63
C THR A 130 6.18 9.56 -1.34
N ALA A 131 6.00 10.12 -0.13
CA ALA A 131 6.71 11.31 0.32
C ALA A 131 8.23 11.06 0.34
N PRO A 132 9.05 12.03 -0.13
CA PRO A 132 10.50 11.92 -0.01
C PRO A 132 10.95 11.74 1.44
N ARG A 133 11.89 10.82 1.67
CA ARG A 133 12.48 10.54 3.00
C ARG A 133 14.00 10.45 2.86
N GLU A 134 14.72 10.95 3.86
CA GLU A 134 16.19 10.83 3.91
C GLU A 134 16.59 9.35 4.11
N GLU A 135 17.42 8.84 3.20
CA GLU A 135 18.11 7.52 3.15
C GLU A 135 17.29 6.21 3.33
N ALA A 136 17.54 5.24 2.43
CA ALA A 136 17.19 3.80 2.43
C ALA A 136 15.71 3.36 2.66
N HIS A 137 14.83 4.25 3.12
CA HIS A 137 13.41 3.99 3.42
C HIS A 137 12.51 3.87 2.18
N ALA A 138 13.06 3.89 0.97
CA ALA A 138 12.29 3.76 -0.27
C ALA A 138 11.90 2.30 -0.59
N ALA A 139 12.52 1.31 0.06
CA ALA A 139 12.27 -0.10 -0.25
C ALA A 139 10.97 -0.62 0.38
N TYR A 140 10.58 -0.13 1.55
CA TYR A 140 9.41 -0.58 2.27
C TYR A 140 8.89 0.43 3.30
N ALA A 141 7.61 0.27 3.68
CA ALA A 141 7.03 0.94 4.84
C ALA A 141 6.93 -0.01 6.05
N ASP A 142 7.07 0.57 7.23
CA ASP A 142 6.93 -0.10 8.53
C ASP A 142 5.53 0.15 9.14
N GLY A 143 5.30 -0.37 10.34
CA GLY A 143 4.02 -0.24 11.05
C GLY A 143 3.62 1.22 11.30
N PRO A 144 4.49 2.06 11.91
CA PRO A 144 4.22 3.49 12.09
C PRO A 144 3.87 4.23 10.80
N LEU A 145 4.62 3.97 9.71
CA LEU A 145 4.36 4.62 8.44
C LEU A 145 3.03 4.17 7.81
N LEU A 146 2.66 2.90 7.97
CA LEU A 146 1.34 2.39 7.55
C LEU A 146 0.21 3.03 8.36
N ALA A 147 0.36 3.16 9.68
CA ALA A 147 -0.65 3.80 10.53
C ALA A 147 -0.90 5.26 10.12
N GLU A 148 0.17 6.00 9.85
CA GLU A 148 0.10 7.37 9.33
C GLU A 148 -0.59 7.42 7.95
N ALA A 149 -0.27 6.48 7.06
CA ALA A 149 -0.90 6.39 5.75
C ALA A 149 -2.42 6.13 5.85
N LEU A 150 -2.85 5.28 6.79
CA LEU A 150 -4.26 5.01 7.05
C LEU A 150 -4.99 6.23 7.62
N ARG A 151 -4.36 6.99 8.53
CA ARG A 151 -4.92 8.27 9.01
C ARG A 151 -5.12 9.23 7.85
N ARG A 152 -4.08 9.44 7.04
CA ARG A 152 -4.15 10.35 5.89
C ARG A 152 -5.21 9.91 4.88
N ALA A 153 -5.41 8.61 4.71
CA ALA A 153 -6.48 8.04 3.89
C ALA A 153 -7.85 8.49 4.40
N ALA A 154 -8.16 8.23 5.67
CA ALA A 154 -9.43 8.60 6.30
C ALA A 154 -9.69 10.11 6.15
N ASP A 155 -8.71 10.95 6.50
CA ASP A 155 -8.83 12.41 6.39
C ASP A 155 -9.08 12.87 4.94
N SER A 156 -8.41 12.22 3.97
CA SER A 156 -8.61 12.51 2.54
C SER A 156 -10.02 12.16 2.06
N ALA A 157 -10.57 11.05 2.53
CA ALA A 157 -11.91 10.62 2.17
C ALA A 157 -12.98 11.52 2.80
N TYR A 158 -12.85 11.87 4.08
CA TYR A 158 -13.74 12.82 4.74
C TYR A 158 -13.72 14.18 4.03
N GLY A 159 -12.54 14.72 3.73
CA GLY A 159 -12.40 16.00 3.06
C GLY A 159 -12.92 16.04 1.62
N ALA A 160 -13.15 14.88 0.99
CA ALA A 160 -13.68 14.78 -0.36
C ALA A 160 -15.21 14.71 -0.43
N VAL A 161 -15.89 14.52 0.71
CA VAL A 161 -17.35 14.42 0.79
C VAL A 161 -17.91 15.72 1.33
N ALA A 162 -18.78 16.39 0.57
CA ALA A 162 -19.34 17.69 0.96
C ALA A 162 -20.18 17.63 2.26
N HIS A 163 -20.90 16.53 2.47
CA HIS A 163 -21.71 16.29 3.67
C HIS A 163 -21.42 14.88 4.20
N PRO A 164 -20.33 14.68 4.95
CA PRO A 164 -19.96 13.37 5.45
C PRO A 164 -21.00 12.85 6.46
N VAL A 165 -21.28 11.55 6.40
CA VAL A 165 -22.26 10.88 7.25
C VAL A 165 -21.58 9.76 8.04
N GLU A 166 -21.80 9.74 9.35
CA GLU A 166 -21.34 8.67 10.23
C GLU A 166 -22.15 7.38 10.01
N GLY A 167 -21.53 6.24 10.28
CA GLY A 167 -22.10 4.92 9.94
C GLY A 167 -21.88 4.52 8.48
N THR A 168 -20.97 5.18 7.78
CA THR A 168 -20.56 4.84 6.41
C THR A 168 -19.14 4.27 6.39
N VAL A 169 -18.62 3.97 5.19
CA VAL A 169 -17.21 3.59 4.99
C VAL A 169 -16.22 4.60 5.58
N LEU A 170 -16.63 5.87 5.73
CA LEU A 170 -15.82 6.92 6.36
C LEU A 170 -15.53 6.58 7.84
N THR A 171 -16.56 6.20 8.60
CA THR A 171 -16.41 5.78 10.00
C THR A 171 -15.53 4.54 10.13
N VAL A 172 -15.66 3.59 9.21
CA VAL A 172 -14.82 2.38 9.17
C VAL A 172 -13.35 2.74 8.91
N ALA A 173 -13.08 3.65 7.97
CA ALA A 173 -11.72 4.11 7.67
C ALA A 173 -11.08 4.83 8.87
N THR A 174 -11.85 5.66 9.58
CA THR A 174 -11.38 6.32 10.82
C THR A 174 -11.08 5.31 11.92
N ALA A 175 -11.98 4.35 12.15
CA ALA A 175 -11.77 3.31 13.16
C ALA A 175 -10.54 2.44 12.84
N ALA A 176 -10.32 2.11 11.57
CA ALA A 176 -9.13 1.38 11.13
C ALA A 176 -7.85 2.19 11.39
N ALA A 177 -7.84 3.49 11.09
CA ALA A 177 -6.71 4.37 11.40
C ALA A 177 -6.46 4.50 12.92
N ASP A 178 -7.52 4.63 13.71
CA ASP A 178 -7.43 4.67 15.18
C ASP A 178 -6.85 3.37 15.75
N GLY A 179 -7.30 2.23 15.24
CA GLY A 179 -6.78 0.90 15.59
C GLY A 179 -5.29 0.77 15.28
N ALA A 180 -4.90 1.15 14.06
CA ALA A 180 -3.50 1.13 13.61
C ALA A 180 -2.59 1.99 14.51
N HIS A 181 -2.99 3.23 14.82
CA HIS A 181 -2.23 4.08 15.73
C HIS A 181 -2.18 3.51 17.16
N SER A 182 -3.27 2.89 17.62
CA SER A 182 -3.31 2.27 18.95
C SER A 182 -2.36 1.08 19.04
N ALA A 183 -2.27 0.26 17.99
CA ALA A 183 -1.29 -0.81 17.89
C ALA A 183 0.14 -0.27 17.94
N VAL A 184 0.45 0.80 17.21
CA VAL A 184 1.77 1.45 17.25
C VAL A 184 2.09 1.98 18.65
N ARG A 185 1.14 2.64 19.33
CA ARG A 185 1.33 3.09 20.73
C ARG A 185 1.56 1.92 21.70
N ALA A 186 1.00 0.76 21.41
CA ALA A 186 1.22 -0.47 22.17
C ALA A 186 2.52 -1.21 21.80
N GLY A 187 3.33 -0.66 20.88
CA GLY A 187 4.64 -1.19 20.51
C GLY A 187 4.68 -2.00 19.21
N ALA A 188 3.61 -2.00 18.40
CA ALA A 188 3.63 -2.63 17.09
C ALA A 188 4.59 -1.88 16.14
N ALA A 189 5.62 -2.58 15.67
CA ALA A 189 6.64 -2.00 14.78
C ALA A 189 6.46 -2.40 13.31
N ASP A 190 5.85 -3.56 13.03
CA ASP A 190 5.67 -4.07 11.67
C ASP A 190 4.23 -3.91 11.16
N CYS A 191 4.08 -3.89 9.83
CA CYS A 191 2.78 -3.68 9.17
C CYS A 191 1.76 -4.78 9.50
N ALA A 192 2.21 -6.02 9.71
CA ALA A 192 1.30 -7.13 10.00
C ALA A 192 0.70 -7.02 11.40
N ALA A 193 1.44 -6.49 12.37
CA ALA A 193 0.93 -6.20 13.71
C ALA A 193 -0.01 -4.99 13.72
N VAL A 194 0.22 -4.00 12.85
CA VAL A 194 -0.64 -2.82 12.69
C VAL A 194 -1.95 -3.12 11.96
N ALA A 195 -1.95 -4.09 11.04
CA ALA A 195 -3.10 -4.44 10.20
C ALA A 195 -4.04 -5.53 10.78
N ARG A 196 -3.88 -5.89 12.07
CA ARG A 196 -4.78 -6.84 12.77
C ARG A 196 -5.94 -6.12 13.43
#